data_AF-A0A538RKV9-F1
#
_entry.id   AF-A0A538RKV9-F1
#
_cell.length_a   1.000
_cell.length_b   1.000
_cell.length_c   1.000
_cell.angle_alpha   90.00
_cell.angle_beta   90.00
_cell.angle_gamma   90.00
#
_symmetry.space_group_name_H-M   'P 1'
#
loop_
_entity.id
_entity.type
_entity.pdbx_description
1 polymer ?
#
loop_
_entity_poly.entity_id
_entity_poly.type
_entity_poly.pdbx_seq_one_letter_code
_entity_poly.pdbx_strand_id
1 'polypeptide(L)'
;PLTGHALRNAHLRERSLARAAHAPALARALVKLRAETLGMTRLEFSRKSGISRGTLRDIELGVHTPTRRRLKRFLAFCRRQKVDEKELESLSVLYAGPSATLEQFINRLELQAGSPRELARKVGISPATLWEYRRGNFALPVPLLRRMCQAVGVDPAPAEALWHAAERQRFLKRGYPEALAEFWVLCARGGCAERDLLHMGLKTATARR
;
A
#
# COMPACT_ATOMS: atom_id res chain seq x y z
N PRO A 1 -8.03 -39.68 14.33
CA PRO A 1 -9.43 -39.19 14.21
C PRO A 1 -9.70 -37.98 15.13
N LEU A 2 -10.25 -36.89 14.59
CA LEU A 2 -10.68 -35.72 15.38
C LEU A 2 -12.04 -36.01 16.06
N THR A 3 -12.23 -35.57 17.30
CA THR A 3 -13.49 -35.73 18.03
C THR A 3 -13.94 -34.41 18.70
N GLY A 4 -15.22 -34.33 19.09
CA GLY A 4 -15.76 -33.22 19.87
C GLY A 4 -15.55 -31.83 19.28
N HIS A 5 -15.03 -30.90 20.10
CA HIS A 5 -14.77 -29.51 19.69
C HIS A 5 -13.76 -29.39 18.55
N ALA A 6 -12.76 -30.29 18.48
CA ALA A 6 -11.76 -30.26 17.42
C ALA A 6 -12.37 -30.58 16.05
N LEU A 7 -13.25 -31.58 15.98
CA LEU A 7 -14.00 -31.92 14.76
C LEU A 7 -14.93 -30.77 14.35
N ARG A 8 -15.65 -30.18 15.31
CA ARG A 8 -16.51 -29.01 15.04
C ARG A 8 -15.71 -27.85 14.47
N ASN A 9 -14.54 -27.55 15.02
CA ASN A 9 -13.69 -26.46 14.54
C ASN A 9 -13.11 -26.75 13.15
N ALA A 10 -12.77 -28.01 12.84
CA ALA A 10 -12.39 -28.41 11.48
C ALA A 10 -13.52 -28.14 10.48
N HIS A 11 -14.75 -28.61 10.75
CA HIS A 11 -15.90 -28.37 9.87
C HIS A 11 -16.22 -26.87 9.70
N LEU A 12 -16.03 -26.05 10.74
CA LEU A 12 -16.24 -24.59 10.64
C LEU A 12 -15.20 -23.92 9.72
N ARG A 13 -13.96 -24.42 9.71
CA ARG A 13 -12.90 -23.94 8.81
C ARG A 13 -13.19 -24.35 7.37
N GLU A 14 -13.52 -25.62 7.13
CA GLU A 14 -13.92 -26.15 5.81
C GLU A 14 -15.10 -25.37 5.23
N ARG A 15 -16.17 -25.16 6.01
CA ARG A 15 -17.32 -24.36 5.57
C ARG A 15 -16.95 -22.92 5.25
N SER A 16 -15.97 -22.35 5.94
CA SER A 16 -15.50 -21.00 5.64
C SER A 16 -14.76 -20.98 4.31
N LEU A 17 -13.89 -21.96 4.05
CA LEU A 17 -13.15 -22.09 2.80
C LEU A 17 -14.09 -22.31 1.62
N ALA A 18 -15.04 -23.22 1.75
CA ALA A 18 -16.05 -23.49 0.74
C ALA A 18 -16.85 -22.22 0.36
N ARG A 19 -17.28 -21.44 1.37
CA ARG A 19 -17.96 -20.16 1.11
C ARG A 19 -17.07 -19.11 0.46
N ALA A 20 -15.79 -19.09 0.82
CA ALA A 20 -14.83 -18.12 0.29
C ALA A 20 -14.38 -18.42 -1.14
N ALA A 21 -14.66 -19.62 -1.67
CA ALA A 21 -14.30 -20.00 -3.04
C ALA A 21 -14.81 -18.99 -4.07
N HIS A 22 -16.03 -18.48 -3.86
CA HIS A 22 -16.71 -17.51 -4.73
C HIS A 22 -16.56 -16.05 -4.26
N ALA A 23 -15.84 -15.79 -3.17
CA ALA A 23 -15.62 -14.43 -2.67
C ALA A 23 -14.56 -13.69 -3.52
N PRO A 24 -14.52 -12.35 -3.48
CA PRO A 24 -13.45 -11.56 -4.08
C PRO A 24 -12.06 -12.03 -3.64
N ALA A 25 -11.07 -11.88 -4.53
CA ALA A 25 -9.73 -12.45 -4.32
C ALA A 25 -9.10 -12.11 -2.96
N LEU A 26 -9.22 -10.86 -2.51
CA LEU A 26 -8.73 -10.42 -1.20
C LEU A 26 -9.45 -11.15 -0.05
N ALA A 27 -10.78 -11.24 -0.10
CA ALA A 27 -11.59 -11.91 0.92
C ALA A 27 -11.23 -13.40 1.00
N ARG A 28 -11.10 -14.05 -0.16
CA ARG A 28 -10.67 -15.45 -0.27
C ARG A 28 -9.27 -15.67 0.32
N ALA A 29 -8.31 -14.79 0.02
CA ALA A 29 -6.96 -14.87 0.57
C ALA A 29 -6.94 -14.73 2.10
N LEU A 30 -7.74 -13.82 2.67
CA LEU A 30 -7.90 -13.67 4.12
C LEU A 30 -8.45 -14.95 4.78
N VAL A 31 -9.44 -15.58 4.16
CA VAL A 31 -10.01 -16.84 4.66
C VAL A 31 -8.99 -17.96 4.60
N LYS A 32 -8.24 -18.11 3.50
CA LYS A 32 -7.19 -19.11 3.37
C LYS A 32 -6.13 -18.94 4.47
N LEU A 33 -5.59 -17.74 4.62
CA LEU A 33 -4.61 -17.44 5.68
C LEU A 33 -5.14 -17.81 7.07
N ARG A 34 -6.40 -17.50 7.39
CA ARG A 34 -6.96 -17.83 8.71
C ARG A 34 -7.24 -19.32 8.88
N ALA A 35 -7.93 -19.93 7.91
CA ALA A 35 -8.52 -21.25 8.08
C ALA A 35 -7.56 -22.39 7.70
N GLU A 36 -6.74 -22.19 6.68
CA GLU A 36 -5.72 -23.14 6.22
C GLU A 36 -4.41 -22.89 6.95
N THR A 37 -3.77 -21.72 6.74
CA THR A 37 -2.42 -21.45 7.28
C THR A 37 -2.41 -21.39 8.81
N LEU A 38 -3.31 -20.61 9.42
CA LEU A 38 -3.35 -20.46 10.88
C LEU A 38 -4.18 -21.55 11.58
N GLY A 39 -4.96 -22.33 10.83
CA GLY A 39 -5.83 -23.37 11.40
C GLY A 39 -6.90 -22.85 12.37
N MET A 40 -7.29 -21.58 12.29
CA MET A 40 -8.19 -20.94 13.26
C MET A 40 -9.62 -20.79 12.71
N THR A 41 -10.61 -20.94 13.58
CA THR A 41 -11.98 -20.46 13.35
C THR A 41 -12.04 -18.93 13.46
N ARG A 42 -13.13 -18.32 12.96
CA ARG A 42 -13.35 -16.86 13.15
C ARG A 42 -13.41 -16.45 14.62
N LEU A 43 -13.93 -17.31 15.49
CA LEU A 43 -14.03 -17.02 16.92
C LEU A 43 -12.65 -16.97 17.58
N GLU A 44 -11.82 -17.97 17.31
CA GLU A 44 -10.44 -18.03 17.83
C GLU A 44 -9.61 -16.86 17.31
N PHE A 45 -9.68 -16.59 16.01
CA PHE A 45 -8.99 -15.46 15.41
C PHE A 45 -9.46 -14.14 16.01
N SER A 46 -10.77 -13.97 16.21
CA SER A 46 -11.33 -12.74 16.78
C SER A 46 -10.82 -12.46 18.20
N ARG A 47 -10.79 -13.50 19.05
CA ARG A 47 -10.27 -13.41 20.43
C ARG A 47 -8.79 -13.03 20.47
N LYS A 48 -7.98 -13.52 19.53
CA LYS A 48 -6.51 -13.33 19.53
C LYS A 48 -6.04 -12.08 18.77
N SER A 49 -6.75 -11.68 17.72
CA SER A 49 -6.33 -10.58 16.83
C SER A 49 -6.90 -9.21 17.24
N GLY A 50 -7.96 -9.19 18.05
CA GLY A 50 -8.71 -7.96 18.35
C GLY A 50 -9.52 -7.43 17.17
N ILE A 51 -9.81 -8.26 16.16
CA ILE A 51 -10.79 -7.98 15.10
C ILE A 51 -12.10 -8.67 15.48
N SER A 52 -13.23 -7.97 15.50
CA SER A 52 -14.50 -8.57 15.91
C SER A 52 -14.95 -9.68 14.94
N ARG A 53 -15.62 -10.71 15.45
CA ARG A 53 -16.13 -11.82 14.65
C ARG A 53 -17.08 -11.36 13.54
N GLY A 54 -17.91 -10.35 13.80
CA GLY A 54 -18.83 -9.77 12.81
C GLY A 54 -18.06 -9.11 11.67
N THR A 55 -17.14 -8.19 12.00
CA THR A 55 -16.28 -7.54 11.00
C THR A 55 -15.47 -8.55 10.18
N LEU A 56 -14.93 -9.58 10.82
CA LEU A 56 -14.20 -10.63 10.12
C LEU A 56 -15.10 -11.40 9.15
N ARG A 57 -16.33 -11.73 9.55
CA ARG A 57 -17.31 -12.36 8.66
C ARG A 57 -17.58 -11.50 7.43
N ASP A 58 -17.85 -10.21 7.60
CA ASP A 58 -18.24 -9.33 6.49
C ASP A 58 -17.08 -9.15 5.49
N ILE A 59 -15.86 -9.06 6.00
CA ILE A 59 -14.65 -9.00 5.17
C ILE A 59 -14.46 -10.32 4.41
N GLU A 60 -14.58 -11.46 5.08
CA GLU A 60 -14.39 -12.78 4.47
C GLU A 60 -15.46 -13.16 3.44
N LEU A 61 -16.66 -12.60 3.58
CA LEU A 61 -17.73 -12.74 2.59
C LEU A 61 -17.62 -11.73 1.44
N GLY A 62 -16.67 -10.80 1.50
CA GLY A 62 -16.53 -9.74 0.51
C GLY A 62 -17.63 -8.67 0.57
N VAL A 63 -18.44 -8.65 1.63
CA VAL A 63 -19.47 -7.61 1.85
C VAL A 63 -18.80 -6.25 2.03
N HIS A 64 -17.64 -6.23 2.69
CA HIS A 64 -16.85 -5.01 2.89
C HIS A 64 -15.36 -5.25 2.64
N THR A 65 -14.73 -4.33 1.92
CA THR A 65 -13.28 -4.26 1.83
C THR A 65 -12.70 -3.86 3.20
N PRO A 66 -11.64 -4.53 3.71
CA PRO A 66 -11.04 -4.15 4.98
C PRO A 66 -10.49 -2.73 4.91
N THR A 67 -10.65 -1.97 6.00
CA THR A 67 -9.93 -0.70 6.14
C THR A 67 -8.43 -0.97 6.29
N ARG A 68 -7.57 -0.03 5.88
CA ARG A 68 -6.11 -0.14 6.04
C ARG A 68 -5.72 -0.50 7.48
N ARG A 69 -6.38 0.10 8.47
CA ARG A 69 -6.15 -0.20 9.90
C ARG A 69 -6.48 -1.64 10.25
N ARG A 70 -7.59 -2.18 9.73
CA ARG A 70 -7.99 -3.58 9.96
C ARG A 70 -7.04 -4.54 9.25
N LEU A 71 -6.67 -4.26 8.00
CA LEU A 71 -5.72 -5.09 7.26
C LEU A 71 -4.33 -5.07 7.90
N LYS A 72 -3.83 -3.90 8.30
CA LYS A 72 -2.58 -3.78 9.06
C LYS A 72 -2.61 -4.61 10.35
N ARG A 73 -3.72 -4.58 11.09
CA ARG A 73 -3.90 -5.40 12.30
C ARG A 73 -3.90 -6.89 11.97
N PHE A 74 -4.57 -7.30 10.90
CA PHE A 74 -4.57 -8.68 10.42
C PHE A 74 -3.15 -9.14 10.07
N LEU A 75 -2.43 -8.37 9.22
CA LEU A 75 -1.05 -8.65 8.83
C LEU A 75 -0.11 -8.72 10.04
N ALA A 76 -0.22 -7.77 10.97
CA ALA A 76 0.58 -7.77 12.19
C ALA A 76 0.30 -9.00 13.07
N PHE A 77 -0.95 -9.47 13.13
CA PHE A 77 -1.28 -10.71 13.81
C PHE A 77 -0.64 -11.91 13.11
N CYS A 78 -0.78 -12.03 11.80
CA CYS A 78 -0.18 -13.12 11.02
C CYS A 78 1.34 -13.17 11.15
N ARG A 79 2.04 -12.02 11.12
CA ARG A 79 3.49 -11.95 11.37
C ARG A 79 3.88 -12.46 12.76
N ARG A 80 3.12 -12.10 13.80
CA ARG A 80 3.34 -12.64 15.15
C ARG A 80 3.11 -14.15 15.24
N GLN A 81 2.28 -14.71 14.35
CA GLN A 81 2.07 -16.15 14.21
C GLN A 81 3.06 -16.80 13.23
N LYS A 82 4.08 -16.07 12.75
CA LYS A 82 5.13 -16.54 11.84
C LYS A 82 4.60 -17.09 10.51
N VAL A 83 3.51 -16.51 10.00
CA VAL A 83 3.05 -16.75 8.61
C VAL A 83 4.13 -16.27 7.64
N ASP A 84 4.36 -17.01 6.55
CA ASP A 84 5.37 -16.68 5.53
C ASP A 84 5.10 -15.28 4.94
N GLU A 85 6.14 -14.45 4.88
CA GLU A 85 6.05 -13.09 4.35
C GLU A 85 5.64 -13.08 2.87
N LYS A 86 5.89 -14.14 2.09
CA LYS A 86 5.39 -14.27 0.71
C LYS A 86 3.86 -14.31 0.63
N GLU A 87 3.21 -14.98 1.58
CA GLU A 87 1.74 -15.01 1.65
C GLU A 87 1.18 -13.64 2.08
N LEU A 88 1.87 -12.96 3.00
CA LEU A 88 1.49 -11.62 3.47
C LEU A 88 1.70 -10.54 2.41
N GLU A 89 2.76 -10.67 1.60
CA GLU A 89 3.01 -9.80 0.46
C GLU A 89 1.95 -10.01 -0.61
N SER A 90 1.56 -11.26 -0.90
CA SER A 90 0.46 -11.56 -1.84
C SER A 90 -0.84 -10.85 -1.43
N LEU A 91 -1.14 -10.82 -0.12
CA LEU A 91 -2.30 -10.10 0.40
C LEU A 91 -2.15 -8.57 0.26
N SER A 92 -0.95 -8.06 0.49
CA SER A 92 -0.63 -6.63 0.33
C SER A 92 -0.72 -6.20 -1.14
N VAL A 93 -0.31 -7.05 -2.09
CA VAL A 93 -0.49 -6.86 -3.53
C VAL A 93 -1.96 -6.81 -3.90
N LEU A 94 -2.78 -7.75 -3.41
CA LEU A 94 -4.23 -7.75 -3.66
C LEU A 94 -4.93 -6.48 -3.15
N TYR A 95 -4.40 -5.85 -2.09
CA TYR A 95 -5.01 -4.67 -1.49
C TYR A 95 -4.51 -3.34 -2.07
N ALA A 96 -3.19 -3.19 -2.19
CA ALA A 96 -2.53 -1.92 -2.52
C ALA A 96 -1.87 -1.94 -3.92
N GLY A 97 -1.90 -3.07 -4.62
CA GLY A 97 -1.24 -3.28 -5.90
C GLY A 97 0.23 -3.75 -5.76
N PRO A 98 0.88 -4.07 -6.88
CA PRO A 98 2.24 -4.62 -6.92
C PRO A 98 3.37 -3.61 -6.61
N SER A 99 3.04 -2.35 -6.30
CA SER A 99 4.03 -1.25 -6.21
C SER A 99 4.85 -1.03 -7.48
N ALA A 100 4.24 -1.26 -8.65
CA ALA A 100 4.86 -0.96 -9.93
C ALA A 100 4.80 0.54 -10.28
N THR A 101 3.98 1.32 -9.56
CA THR A 101 3.84 2.76 -9.74
C THR A 101 4.03 3.50 -8.43
N LEU A 102 4.40 4.78 -8.50
CA LEU A 102 4.53 5.64 -7.32
C LEU A 102 3.22 5.72 -6.52
N GLU A 103 2.06 5.75 -7.19
CA GLU A 103 0.75 5.71 -6.53
C GLU A 103 0.56 4.43 -5.71
N GLN A 104 0.83 3.27 -6.31
CA GLN A 104 0.71 1.97 -5.63
C GLN A 104 1.69 1.87 -4.45
N PHE A 105 2.90 2.40 -4.63
CA PHE A 105 3.89 2.46 -3.56
C PHE A 105 3.40 3.33 -2.40
N ILE A 106 2.87 4.53 -2.66
CA ILE A 106 2.27 5.39 -1.64
C ILE A 106 1.11 4.66 -0.93
N ASN A 107 0.23 3.97 -1.67
CA ASN A 107 -0.84 3.17 -1.08
C ASN A 107 -0.30 2.09 -0.11
N ARG A 108 0.87 1.49 -0.41
CA ARG A 108 1.54 0.56 0.51
C ARG A 108 2.08 1.24 1.76
N LEU A 109 2.72 2.40 1.62
CA LEU A 109 3.16 3.19 2.77
C LEU A 109 1.98 3.55 3.67
N GLU A 110 0.83 3.93 3.10
CA GLU A 110 -0.39 4.22 3.85
C GLU A 110 -0.94 2.97 4.58
N LEU A 111 -0.89 1.80 3.94
CA LEU A 111 -1.28 0.54 4.57
C LEU A 111 -0.37 0.22 5.77
N GLN A 112 0.95 0.37 5.59
CA GLN A 112 1.93 0.15 6.67
C GLN A 112 1.82 1.18 7.79
N ALA A 113 1.46 2.43 7.47
CA ALA A 113 1.13 3.44 8.48
C ALA A 113 -0.15 3.07 9.24
N GLY A 114 -1.14 2.51 8.54
CA GLY A 114 -2.45 2.11 9.05
C GLY A 114 -3.59 2.96 8.48
N SER A 115 -3.29 4.16 7.99
CA SER A 115 -4.20 5.05 7.28
C SER A 115 -3.44 6.19 6.59
N PRO A 116 -4.03 6.85 5.59
CA PRO A 116 -3.44 8.05 4.98
C PRO A 116 -3.25 9.18 6.01
N ARG A 117 -4.20 9.34 6.94
CA ARG A 117 -4.12 10.33 8.01
C ARG A 117 -2.93 10.09 8.94
N GLU A 118 -2.68 8.83 9.30
CA GLU A 118 -1.53 8.48 10.15
C GLU A 118 -0.20 8.71 9.43
N LEU A 119 -0.10 8.37 8.14
CA LEU A 119 1.11 8.63 7.36
C LEU A 119 1.38 10.12 7.23
N ALA A 120 0.36 10.90 6.83
CA ALA A 120 0.46 12.35 6.69
C ALA A 120 0.91 13.03 7.99
N ARG A 121 0.30 12.63 9.13
CA ARG A 121 0.70 13.13 10.46
C ARG A 121 2.16 12.81 10.78
N LYS A 122 2.64 11.60 10.49
CA LYS A 122 4.03 11.19 10.77
C LYS A 122 5.07 11.99 10.00
N VAL A 123 4.72 12.51 8.82
CA VAL A 123 5.64 13.28 7.96
C VAL A 123 5.38 14.78 7.97
N GLY A 124 4.47 15.25 8.84
CA GLY A 124 4.20 16.67 9.04
C GLY A 124 3.47 17.34 7.87
N ILE A 125 2.58 16.62 7.17
CA ILE A 125 1.74 17.19 6.09
C ILE A 125 0.25 16.93 6.36
N SER A 126 -0.62 17.65 5.64
CA SER A 126 -2.06 17.39 5.71
C SER A 126 -2.45 16.13 4.92
N PRO A 127 -3.52 15.41 5.32
CA PRO A 127 -4.04 14.28 4.54
C PRO A 127 -4.48 14.67 3.12
N ALA A 128 -4.94 15.91 2.91
CA ALA A 128 -5.28 16.43 1.60
C ALA A 128 -4.02 16.56 0.72
N THR A 129 -2.93 17.11 1.26
CA THR A 129 -1.65 17.20 0.56
C THR A 129 -1.11 15.82 0.16
N LEU A 130 -1.21 14.82 1.04
CA LEU A 130 -0.85 13.44 0.69
C LEU A 130 -1.70 12.89 -0.46
N TRP A 131 -3.00 13.18 -0.46
CA TRP A 131 -3.92 12.76 -1.51
C TRP A 131 -3.56 13.38 -2.86
N GLU A 132 -3.16 14.65 -2.89
CA GLU A 132 -2.72 15.34 -4.11
C GLU A 132 -1.46 14.71 -4.72
N TYR A 133 -0.46 14.38 -3.89
CA TYR A 133 0.73 13.67 -4.35
C TYR A 133 0.40 12.28 -4.91
N ARG A 134 -0.48 11.55 -4.23
CA ARG A 134 -0.92 10.22 -4.66
C ARG A 134 -1.62 10.25 -6.03
N ARG A 135 -2.39 11.30 -6.32
CA ARG A 135 -3.03 11.49 -7.63
C ARG A 135 -2.10 11.99 -8.73
N GLY A 136 -0.86 12.37 -8.38
CA GLY A 136 0.08 12.95 -9.34
C GLY A 136 -0.26 14.38 -9.74
N ASN A 137 -1.11 15.09 -8.99
CA ASN A 137 -1.45 16.48 -9.27
C ASN A 137 -0.23 17.40 -9.05
N PHE A 138 0.58 17.10 -8.04
CA PHE A 138 1.83 17.80 -7.72
C PHE A 138 3.03 16.87 -7.74
N ALA A 139 4.22 17.45 -7.98
CA ALA A 139 5.48 16.71 -7.85
C ALA A 139 5.67 16.37 -6.38
N LEU A 140 5.89 15.10 -6.07
CA LEU A 140 6.23 14.68 -4.71
C LEU A 140 7.70 15.05 -4.45
N PRO A 141 8.03 15.90 -3.45
CA PRO A 141 9.43 16.19 -3.15
C PRO A 141 10.16 14.93 -2.67
N VAL A 142 11.35 14.64 -3.21
CA VAL A 142 12.18 13.49 -2.80
C VAL A 142 12.45 13.47 -1.28
N PRO A 143 12.76 14.60 -0.62
CA PRO A 143 12.93 14.60 0.84
C PRO A 143 11.67 14.18 1.59
N LEU A 144 10.48 14.51 1.07
CA LEU A 144 9.22 14.07 1.65
C LEU A 144 8.99 12.57 1.42
N LEU A 145 9.27 12.06 0.22
CA LEU A 145 9.19 10.62 -0.07
C LEU A 145 10.10 9.80 0.86
N ARG A 146 11.35 10.26 1.07
CA ARG A 146 12.28 9.64 2.03
C ARG A 146 11.72 9.63 3.45
N ARG A 147 11.16 10.75 3.91
CA ARG A 147 10.49 10.82 5.23
C ARG A 147 9.30 9.87 5.33
N MET A 148 8.51 9.70 4.27
CA MET A 148 7.40 8.75 4.24
C MET A 148 7.89 7.30 4.38
N CYS A 149 8.97 6.93 3.68
CA CYS A 149 9.59 5.60 3.78
C CYS A 149 10.15 5.36 5.19
N GLN A 150 10.92 6.31 5.72
CA GLN A 150 11.48 6.25 7.08
C GLN A 150 10.39 6.12 8.16
N ALA A 151 9.28 6.85 8.02
CA ALA A 151 8.17 6.83 8.97
C ALA A 151 7.48 5.46 9.13
N VAL A 152 7.68 4.56 8.16
CA VAL A 152 7.15 3.18 8.17
C VAL A 152 8.24 2.11 8.14
N GLY A 153 9.51 2.49 8.15
CA GLY A 153 10.65 1.57 8.17
C GLY A 153 10.90 0.84 6.84
N VAL A 154 10.64 1.50 5.72
CA VAL A 154 10.88 0.96 4.36
C VAL A 154 12.10 1.64 3.73
N ASP A 155 12.86 0.88 2.94
CA ASP A 155 13.97 1.39 2.14
C ASP A 155 13.46 2.39 1.07
N PRO A 156 13.98 3.63 1.03
CA PRO A 156 13.59 4.60 0.02
C PRO A 156 14.15 4.30 -1.39
N ALA A 157 15.14 3.44 -1.56
CA ALA A 157 15.79 3.26 -2.88
C ALA A 157 14.82 2.81 -4.00
N PRO A 158 13.94 1.80 -3.80
CA PRO A 158 12.92 1.45 -4.78
C PRO A 158 11.92 2.59 -5.03
N ALA A 159 11.62 3.36 -4.00
CA ALA A 159 10.69 4.49 -4.09
C ALA A 159 11.25 5.61 -4.98
N GLU A 160 12.54 5.90 -4.86
CA GLU A 160 13.21 6.92 -5.67
C GLU A 160 13.25 6.55 -7.15
N ALA A 161 13.41 5.26 -7.48
CA ALA A 161 13.35 4.80 -8.87
C ALA A 161 11.94 5.01 -9.47
N LEU A 162 10.89 4.66 -8.71
CA LEU A 162 9.50 4.91 -9.12
C LEU A 162 9.19 6.40 -9.23
N TRP A 163 9.73 7.21 -8.33
CA TRP A 163 9.61 8.66 -8.36
C TRP A 163 10.26 9.26 -9.60
N HIS A 164 11.49 8.84 -9.92
CA HIS A 164 12.23 9.30 -11.09
C HIS A 164 11.44 9.03 -12.37
N ALA A 165 10.97 7.79 -12.54
CA ALA A 165 10.15 7.40 -13.68
C ALA A 165 8.84 8.21 -13.79
N ALA A 166 8.18 8.47 -12.65
CA ALA A 166 6.94 9.25 -12.60
C ALA A 166 7.15 10.72 -12.98
N GLU A 167 8.19 11.37 -12.44
CA GLU A 167 8.51 12.76 -12.77
C GLU A 167 9.00 12.90 -14.22
N ARG A 168 9.84 11.98 -14.72
CA ARG A 168 10.25 11.94 -16.13
C ARG A 168 9.02 11.89 -17.04
N GLN A 169 8.09 10.98 -16.76
CA GLN A 169 6.86 10.85 -17.54
C GLN A 169 5.97 12.10 -17.48
N ARG A 170 5.98 12.83 -16.36
CA ARG A 170 5.24 14.08 -16.22
C ARG A 170 5.81 15.18 -17.11
N PHE A 171 7.13 15.30 -17.21
CA PHE A 171 7.78 16.25 -18.13
C PHE A 171 7.53 15.85 -19.59
N LEU A 172 7.67 14.57 -19.95
CA LEU A 172 7.37 14.12 -21.32
C LEU A 172 5.93 14.43 -21.73
N LYS A 173 4.95 14.18 -20.85
CA LYS A 173 3.53 14.53 -21.09
C LYS A 173 3.28 16.03 -21.25
N ARG A 174 4.17 16.88 -20.74
CA ARG A 174 4.11 18.35 -20.90
C ARG A 174 4.80 18.82 -22.18
N GLY A 175 5.39 17.92 -22.96
CA GLY A 175 6.05 18.21 -24.23
C GLY A 175 7.54 18.55 -24.11
N TYR A 176 8.21 18.22 -23.01
CA TYR A 176 9.66 18.38 -22.91
C TYR A 176 10.38 17.26 -23.69
N PRO A 177 11.46 17.56 -24.44
CA PRO A 177 12.34 16.55 -25.03
C PRO A 177 12.95 15.63 -23.96
N GLU A 178 13.29 14.38 -24.32
CA GLU A 178 13.73 13.36 -23.35
C GLU A 178 14.96 13.78 -22.53
N ALA A 179 16.00 14.30 -23.18
CA ALA A 179 17.22 14.73 -22.50
C ALA A 179 16.95 15.85 -21.49
N LEU A 180 16.02 16.75 -21.85
CA LEU A 180 15.66 17.85 -21.00
C LEU A 180 14.74 17.40 -19.85
N ALA A 181 13.80 16.48 -20.10
CA ALA A 181 13.01 15.83 -19.05
C ALA A 181 13.92 15.14 -18.03
N GLU A 182 14.97 14.44 -18.49
CA GLU A 182 15.96 13.80 -17.61
C GLU A 182 16.72 14.82 -16.76
N PHE A 183 17.22 15.89 -17.40
CA PHE A 183 17.86 17.01 -16.70
C PHE A 183 16.95 17.59 -15.61
N TRP A 184 15.66 17.81 -15.92
CA TRP A 184 14.69 18.34 -14.96
C TRP A 184 14.47 17.43 -13.76
N VAL A 185 14.45 16.11 -13.96
CA VAL A 185 14.32 15.15 -12.87
C VAL A 185 15.54 15.20 -11.95
N LEU A 186 16.75 15.34 -12.51
CA LEU A 186 17.98 15.51 -11.73
C LEU A 186 17.96 16.80 -10.90
N CYS A 187 17.53 17.92 -11.50
CA CYS A 187 17.34 19.18 -10.79
C CYS A 187 16.32 19.05 -9.65
N ALA A 188 15.17 18.43 -9.91
CA ALA A 188 14.13 18.20 -8.91
C ALA A 188 14.63 17.31 -7.75
N ARG A 189 15.48 16.34 -8.05
CA ARG A 189 16.14 15.49 -7.03
C ARG A 189 17.07 16.31 -6.14
N GLY A 190 17.76 17.30 -6.71
CA GLY A 190 18.59 18.28 -6.00
C GLY A 190 17.80 19.35 -5.24
N GLY A 191 16.47 19.34 -5.32
CA GLY A 191 15.60 20.32 -4.65
C GLY A 191 15.35 21.60 -5.46
N CYS A 192 15.80 21.67 -6.71
CA CYS A 192 15.52 22.79 -7.60
C CYS A 192 14.13 22.62 -8.22
N ALA A 193 13.26 23.62 -8.05
CA ALA A 193 11.96 23.66 -8.71
C ALA A 193 12.09 24.19 -10.14
N GLU A 194 11.13 23.84 -11.01
CA GLU A 194 11.05 24.34 -12.40
C GLU A 194 11.09 25.87 -12.48
N ARG A 195 10.48 26.56 -11.50
CA ARG A 195 10.48 28.03 -11.40
C ARG A 195 11.86 28.62 -11.11
N ASP A 196 12.72 27.90 -10.40
CA ASP A 196 14.04 28.39 -10.02
C ASP A 196 14.93 28.50 -11.27
N LEU A 197 14.65 27.68 -12.28
CA LEU A 197 15.37 27.61 -13.54
C LEU A 197 14.81 28.55 -14.61
N LEU A 198 13.52 28.94 -14.52
CA LEU A 198 13.00 30.12 -15.23
C LEU A 198 13.79 31.38 -14.82
N HIS A 199 14.14 31.49 -13.54
CA HIS A 199 14.98 32.59 -13.04
C HIS A 199 16.43 32.49 -13.52
N MET A 200 16.88 31.32 -13.96
CA MET A 200 18.19 31.11 -14.59
C MET A 200 18.19 31.32 -16.11
N GLY A 201 17.09 31.84 -16.69
CA GLY A 201 17.04 32.31 -18.08
C GLY A 201 16.48 31.31 -19.12
N LEU A 202 16.10 30.09 -18.71
CA LEU A 202 15.44 29.12 -19.58
C LEU A 202 13.95 29.48 -19.76
N LYS A 203 13.57 30.04 -20.92
CA LYS A 203 12.15 30.26 -21.25
C LYS A 203 11.45 28.93 -21.53
N THR A 204 10.32 28.66 -20.86
CA THR A 204 9.54 27.41 -20.98
C THR A 204 9.09 27.08 -22.40
N ALA A 205 8.85 28.07 -23.25
CA ALA A 205 8.49 27.85 -24.65
C ALA A 205 9.67 27.36 -25.51
N THR A 206 10.89 27.79 -25.20
CA THR A 206 12.12 27.35 -25.85
C THR A 206 12.52 25.95 -25.40
N ALA A 207 12.16 25.58 -24.16
CA ALA A 207 12.42 24.29 -23.56
C ALA A 207 11.48 23.16 -24.03
N ARG A 208 10.35 23.46 -24.69
CA ARG A 208 9.35 22.47 -25.14
C ARG A 208 9.37 22.21 -26.65
N ARG A 209 10.30 22.84 -27.37
CA ARG A 209 10.56 22.59 -28.79
C ARG A 209 11.77 21.67 -28.92
#